data_AF-A0A5J9WQD8-F1
#
_entry.id   AF-A0A5J9WQD8-F1
#
_cell.length_a   1.000
_cell.length_b   1.000
_cell.length_c   1.000
_cell.angle_alpha   90.00
_cell.angle_beta   90.00
_cell.angle_gamma   90.00
#
_symmetry.space_group_name_H-M   'P 1'
#
loop_
_entity.id
_entity.type
_entity.pdbx_description
1 polymer ?
#
loop_
_entity_poly.entity_id
_entity_poly.type
_entity_poly.pdbx_seq_one_letter_code
_entity_poly.pdbx_strand_id
1 'polypeptide(L)'
;QTARCSISSPLMSMEAVSNSWSISDKALLSIELINNSVNSQDATIVQNIVERSHLCLNPDTYSSKASKVQGFSGSLVVYIMQEMEKSHAKAGRYKCPAEIPFFPETLLEPLIPTEYPSVLHMRYTSINLNKEIWEVYFGKMLPKLVKHGKDGHNGPSAVCDAKILQGLSKRIHYSMFLAEAKFRKSPDIYESAIKEQDPEKLRKLLKDPEDGDEFKRQKQFRTDVCQVLMNSGASMSSNPKLKPEMVVELFDEFVIPMAMEVQIQYLLFKAHDDNVASAHARETLQLKALSKRKQWLVKAGPPVAWTAKIVGVLVTCIVLVLRHKVLDMLMKKGVVSQETVIAALTMFLLTKEILEALKKGKEYMELIRFYVKFWERDK
;
A
#
# COMPACT_ATOMS: atom_id res chain seq x y z
N GLN A 1 35.32 -26.40 17.03
CA GLN A 1 34.04 -26.50 16.27
C GLN A 1 33.50 -25.10 16.05
N THR A 2 33.98 -24.42 15.02
CA THR A 2 33.50 -23.10 14.60
C THR A 2 32.74 -23.29 13.30
N ALA A 3 31.41 -23.30 13.39
CA ALA A 3 30.53 -23.38 12.24
C ALA A 3 30.63 -22.08 11.43
N ARG A 4 31.25 -22.15 10.25
CA ARG A 4 31.14 -21.10 9.23
C ARG A 4 29.70 -21.11 8.72
N CYS A 5 28.94 -20.09 9.07
CA CYS A 5 27.65 -19.81 8.45
C CYS A 5 27.93 -19.25 7.04
N SER A 6 27.96 -20.12 6.04
CA SER A 6 28.02 -19.75 4.63
C SER A 6 26.64 -19.28 4.17
N ILE A 7 26.37 -17.99 4.32
CA ILE A 7 25.25 -17.32 3.63
C ILE A 7 25.71 -17.10 2.18
N SER A 8 25.52 -18.11 1.33
CA SER A 8 25.65 -17.93 -0.11
C SER A 8 24.34 -17.32 -0.63
N SER A 9 24.18 -16.01 -0.45
CA SER A 9 23.30 -15.24 -1.33
C SER A 9 23.97 -15.18 -2.71
N PRO A 10 23.27 -15.47 -3.82
CA PRO A 10 23.81 -15.13 -5.14
C PRO A 10 23.80 -13.61 -5.23
N LEU A 11 24.92 -12.99 -4.90
CA LEU A 11 25.22 -11.58 -5.13
C LEU A 11 25.48 -11.36 -6.63
N MET A 12 24.63 -11.90 -7.52
CA MET A 12 24.59 -11.46 -8.92
C MET A 12 23.79 -10.16 -9.01
N SER A 13 24.29 -9.12 -8.36
CA SER A 13 23.83 -7.74 -8.59
C SER A 13 24.91 -6.68 -8.37
N MET A 14 26.15 -7.05 -8.02
CA MET A 14 27.27 -6.08 -7.92
C MET A 14 28.62 -6.54 -8.46
N GLU A 15 28.89 -7.84 -8.67
CA GLU A 15 30.19 -8.25 -9.25
C GLU A 15 30.37 -7.78 -10.69
N ALA A 16 29.28 -7.66 -11.46
CA ALA A 16 29.29 -7.02 -12.78
C ALA A 16 29.39 -5.47 -12.72
N VAL A 17 29.26 -4.87 -11.54
CA VAL A 17 29.28 -3.41 -11.32
C VAL A 17 30.65 -2.92 -10.85
N SER A 18 31.56 -3.82 -10.46
CA SER A 18 32.88 -3.44 -9.92
C SER A 18 33.92 -3.06 -10.99
N ASN A 19 33.70 -3.40 -12.26
CA ASN A 19 34.66 -3.15 -13.35
C ASN A 19 34.00 -2.48 -14.56
N SER A 20 33.59 -1.21 -14.43
CA SER A 20 33.51 -0.20 -15.51
C SER A 20 32.55 0.92 -15.11
N TRP A 21 33.11 2.10 -14.79
CA TRP A 21 32.35 3.35 -14.69
C TRP A 21 31.94 3.89 -16.07
N SER A 22 31.32 3.04 -16.91
CA SER A 22 30.66 3.48 -18.16
C SER A 22 29.64 2.46 -18.66
N ILE A 23 28.72 2.02 -17.81
CA ILE A 23 27.53 1.34 -18.33
C ILE A 23 26.74 2.40 -19.13
N SER A 24 26.70 2.28 -20.45
CA SER A 24 25.95 3.21 -21.30
C SER A 24 24.45 3.19 -20.96
N ASP A 25 23.76 4.31 -21.16
CA ASP A 25 22.31 4.41 -20.99
C ASP A 25 21.54 3.33 -21.75
N LYS A 26 22.05 2.93 -22.92
CA LYS A 26 21.49 1.84 -23.74
C LYS A 26 21.58 0.48 -23.03
N ALA A 27 22.66 0.23 -22.29
CA ALA A 27 22.80 -0.99 -21.51
C ALA A 27 21.85 -0.96 -20.29
N LEU A 28 21.74 0.16 -19.56
CA LEU A 28 20.83 0.27 -18.40
C LEU A 28 19.35 0.09 -18.76
N LEU A 29 18.96 0.46 -19.98
CA LEU A 29 17.60 0.30 -20.50
C LEU A 29 17.43 -0.94 -21.40
N SER A 30 18.41 -1.85 -21.40
CA SER A 30 18.23 -3.15 -22.04
C SER A 30 17.11 -3.91 -21.32
N ILE A 31 16.11 -4.36 -22.08
CA ILE A 31 15.00 -5.17 -21.57
C ILE A 31 15.53 -6.42 -20.87
N GLU A 32 16.61 -7.03 -21.37
CA GLU A 32 17.24 -8.20 -20.74
C GLU A 32 17.80 -7.88 -19.35
N LEU A 33 18.52 -6.76 -19.20
CA LEU A 33 19.08 -6.35 -17.90
C LEU A 33 17.98 -5.93 -16.92
N ILE A 34 16.95 -5.25 -17.42
CA ILE A 34 15.75 -4.93 -16.62
C ILE A 34 15.08 -6.23 -16.14
N ASN A 35 14.92 -7.22 -17.01
CA ASN A 35 14.32 -8.52 -16.66
C ASN A 35 15.13 -9.26 -15.60
N ASN A 36 16.46 -9.30 -15.75
CA ASN A 36 17.33 -9.93 -14.76
C ASN A 36 17.26 -9.23 -13.39
N SER A 37 17.23 -7.90 -13.38
CA SER A 37 17.05 -7.10 -12.16
C SER A 37 15.70 -7.37 -11.51
N VAL A 38 14.62 -7.40 -12.29
CA VAL A 38 13.27 -7.73 -11.82
C VAL A 38 13.21 -9.12 -11.20
N ASN A 39 13.77 -10.14 -11.86
CA ASN A 39 13.80 -11.51 -11.33
C ASN A 39 14.59 -11.60 -10.02
N SER A 40 15.73 -10.91 -9.92
CA SER A 40 16.54 -10.85 -8.69
C SER A 40 15.79 -10.16 -7.54
N GLN A 41 15.07 -9.08 -7.83
CA GLN A 41 14.23 -8.38 -6.85
C GLN A 41 13.07 -9.28 -6.38
N ASP A 42 12.40 -9.97 -7.29
CA ASP A 42 11.31 -10.90 -6.98
C ASP A 42 11.82 -12.03 -6.07
N ALA A 43 12.96 -12.66 -6.39
CA ALA A 43 13.58 -13.68 -5.55
C ALA A 43 13.93 -13.16 -4.13
N THR A 44 14.45 -11.94 -4.04
CA THR A 44 14.78 -11.30 -2.75
C THR A 44 13.53 -11.05 -1.91
N ILE A 45 12.43 -10.59 -2.52
CA ILE A 45 11.16 -10.38 -1.82
C ILE A 45 10.61 -11.72 -1.31
N VAL A 46 10.63 -12.77 -2.14
CA VAL A 46 10.18 -14.12 -1.74
C VAL A 46 10.99 -14.62 -0.55
N GLN A 47 12.32 -14.47 -0.56
CA GLN A 47 13.16 -14.86 0.57
C GLN A 47 12.78 -14.11 1.86
N ASN A 48 12.57 -12.79 1.78
CA ASN A 48 12.14 -12.01 2.94
C ASN A 48 10.74 -12.41 3.43
N ILE A 49 9.83 -12.78 2.52
CA ILE A 49 8.51 -13.32 2.86
C ILE A 49 8.66 -14.64 3.62
N VAL A 50 9.55 -15.53 3.18
CA VAL A 50 9.83 -16.79 3.88
C VAL A 50 10.33 -16.50 5.30
N GLU A 51 11.32 -15.62 5.46
CA GLU A 51 11.81 -15.19 6.78
C GLU A 51 10.68 -14.65 7.66
N ARG A 52 9.84 -13.76 7.13
CA ARG A 52 8.70 -13.18 7.86
C ARG A 52 7.66 -14.23 8.25
N SER A 53 7.45 -15.24 7.41
CA SER A 53 6.46 -16.28 7.62
C SER A 53 6.77 -17.18 8.81
N HIS A 54 8.03 -17.27 9.25
CA HIS A 54 8.39 -18.02 10.45
C HIS A 54 7.90 -17.36 11.75
N LEU A 55 7.49 -16.08 11.69
CA LEU A 55 7.00 -15.32 12.84
C LEU A 55 5.47 -15.18 12.78
N CYS A 56 4.83 -15.05 13.94
CA CYS A 56 3.41 -14.73 14.07
C CYS A 56 3.12 -13.29 13.60
N LEU A 57 1.83 -12.95 13.51
CA LEU A 57 1.40 -11.61 13.15
C LEU A 57 1.96 -10.55 14.10
N ASN A 58 2.03 -10.84 15.41
CA ASN A 58 2.58 -9.93 16.41
C ASN A 58 1.96 -8.52 16.35
N PRO A 59 0.65 -8.36 16.65
CA PRO A 59 -0.08 -7.09 16.49
C PRO A 59 0.53 -5.89 17.22
N ASP A 60 1.24 -6.14 18.32
CA ASP A 60 1.90 -5.10 19.11
C ASP A 60 3.00 -4.37 18.31
N THR A 61 3.57 -5.03 17.29
CA THR A 61 4.52 -4.44 16.34
C THR A 61 3.94 -3.22 15.61
N TYR A 62 2.63 -3.24 15.35
CA TYR A 62 1.93 -2.24 14.53
C TYR A 62 1.11 -1.24 15.36
N SER A 63 1.07 -1.42 16.69
CA SER A 63 0.31 -0.56 17.59
C SER A 63 1.19 0.52 18.22
N SER A 64 0.87 1.79 17.98
CA SER A 64 1.55 2.91 18.65
C SER A 64 1.42 2.87 20.17
N LYS A 65 0.33 2.28 20.69
CA LYS A 65 0.10 2.14 22.15
C LYS A 65 0.98 1.07 22.80
N ALA A 66 1.41 0.07 22.02
CA ALA A 66 2.24 -1.02 22.52
C ALA A 66 3.75 -0.76 22.35
N SER A 67 4.10 0.26 21.57
CA SER A 67 5.49 0.65 21.35
C SER A 67 6.12 1.14 22.64
N LYS A 68 7.31 0.59 22.96
CA LYS A 68 8.12 0.96 24.14
C LYS A 68 9.37 1.75 23.75
N VAL A 69 9.43 2.23 22.52
CA VAL A 69 10.59 2.99 22.03
C VAL A 69 10.60 4.37 22.71
N GLN A 70 11.62 4.61 23.54
CA GLN A 70 11.75 5.86 24.27
C GLN A 70 12.00 7.02 23.29
N GLY A 71 11.31 8.14 23.51
CA GLY A 71 11.47 9.35 22.68
C GLY A 71 10.83 9.26 21.28
N PHE A 72 10.10 8.19 20.95
CA PHE A 72 9.46 8.02 19.65
C PHE A 72 7.94 7.89 19.77
N SER A 73 7.21 8.65 18.96
CA SER A 73 5.74 8.59 18.89
C SER A 73 5.30 7.81 17.65
N GLY A 74 5.06 6.51 17.79
CA GLY A 74 4.61 5.65 16.69
C GLY A 74 4.72 4.17 17.02
N SER A 75 4.30 3.32 16.07
CA SER A 75 4.45 1.86 16.21
C SER A 75 5.89 1.43 15.97
N LEU A 76 6.25 0.22 16.42
CA LEU A 76 7.60 -0.30 16.28
C LEU A 76 8.02 -0.43 14.81
N VAL A 77 7.10 -0.83 13.92
CA VAL A 77 7.41 -0.94 12.48
C VAL A 77 7.74 0.41 11.84
N VAL A 78 7.08 1.49 12.26
CA VAL A 78 7.37 2.85 11.76
C VAL A 78 8.74 3.29 12.23
N TYR A 79 9.05 3.08 13.51
CA TYR A 79 10.37 3.37 14.06
C TYR A 79 11.49 2.65 13.30
N ILE A 80 11.36 1.32 13.16
CA ILE A 80 12.38 0.50 12.47
C ILE A 80 12.51 0.92 11.01
N MET A 81 11.41 1.17 10.31
CA MET A 81 11.48 1.64 8.92
C MET A 81 12.25 2.97 8.85
N GLN A 82 11.88 3.98 9.64
CA GLN A 82 12.55 5.29 9.63
C GLN A 82 14.05 5.19 9.94
N GLU A 83 14.44 4.40 10.94
CA GLU A 83 15.86 4.22 11.28
C GLU A 83 16.64 3.50 10.16
N MET A 84 16.02 2.52 9.50
CA MET A 84 16.62 1.87 8.32
C MET A 84 16.75 2.86 7.15
N GLU A 85 15.72 3.67 6.88
CA GLU A 85 15.76 4.66 5.80
C GLU A 85 16.84 5.73 6.07
N LYS A 86 16.93 6.26 7.29
CA LYS A 86 18.00 7.20 7.69
C LYS A 86 19.38 6.62 7.45
N SER A 87 19.59 5.37 7.87
CA SER A 87 20.86 4.66 7.68
C SER A 87 21.20 4.51 6.20
N HIS A 88 20.25 4.04 5.39
CA HIS A 88 20.46 3.86 3.96
C HIS A 88 20.61 5.18 3.18
N ALA A 89 19.97 6.26 3.63
CA ALA A 89 20.09 7.58 3.04
C ALA A 89 21.52 8.12 3.13
N LYS A 90 22.18 7.94 4.29
CA LYS A 90 23.60 8.28 4.47
C LYS A 90 24.51 7.56 3.48
N ALA A 91 24.13 6.34 3.07
CA ALA A 91 24.86 5.56 2.07
C ALA A 91 24.48 5.89 0.61
N GLY A 92 23.64 6.91 0.37
CA GLY A 92 23.24 7.34 -0.96
C GLY A 92 22.15 6.50 -1.63
N ARG A 93 21.49 5.57 -0.91
CA ARG A 93 20.49 4.65 -1.48
C ARG A 93 19.40 5.38 -2.29
N TYR A 94 18.84 6.46 -1.73
CA TYR A 94 17.75 7.22 -2.34
C TYR A 94 18.20 8.20 -3.43
N LYS A 95 19.48 8.17 -3.84
CA LYS A 95 19.92 8.77 -5.11
C LYS A 95 19.52 7.89 -6.31
N CYS A 96 19.27 6.60 -6.09
CA CYS A 96 18.76 5.71 -7.11
C CYS A 96 17.30 6.06 -7.46
N PRO A 97 16.94 6.28 -8.73
CA PRO A 97 15.57 6.63 -9.11
C PRO A 97 14.50 5.58 -8.75
N ALA A 98 14.88 4.31 -8.57
CA ALA A 98 13.96 3.24 -8.18
C ALA A 98 13.80 3.09 -6.66
N GLU A 99 14.67 3.69 -5.85
CA GLU A 99 14.62 3.57 -4.39
C GLU A 99 13.82 4.77 -3.85
N ILE A 100 12.58 4.50 -3.45
CA ILE A 100 11.65 5.55 -2.98
C ILE A 100 11.42 5.39 -1.48
N PRO A 101 11.67 6.41 -0.65
CA PRO A 101 11.49 6.32 0.80
C PRO A 101 10.02 6.30 1.20
N PHE A 102 9.69 5.59 2.28
CA PHE A 102 8.38 5.66 2.91
C PHE A 102 8.22 6.92 3.77
N PHE A 103 9.31 7.44 4.33
CA PHE A 103 9.36 8.62 5.21
C PHE A 103 10.39 9.64 4.71
N PRO A 104 10.15 10.28 3.54
CA PRO A 104 11.09 11.22 2.93
C PRO A 104 11.49 12.39 3.84
N GLU A 105 10.57 12.82 4.71
CA GLU A 105 10.77 13.92 5.67
C GLU A 105 11.79 13.62 6.76
N THR A 106 12.15 12.34 6.94
CA THR A 106 13.09 11.91 7.98
C THR A 106 14.48 11.59 7.45
N LEU A 107 14.68 11.67 6.13
CA LEU A 107 15.95 11.30 5.50
C LEU A 107 17.07 12.26 5.87
N LEU A 108 18.27 11.71 5.89
CA LEU A 108 19.51 12.44 6.13
C LEU A 108 20.26 12.60 4.81
N GLU A 109 21.04 13.67 4.70
CA GLU A 109 21.89 13.89 3.53
C GLU A 109 22.89 12.73 3.35
N PRO A 110 23.11 12.28 2.10
CA PRO A 110 24.12 11.27 1.82
C PRO A 110 25.52 11.73 2.22
N LEU A 111 26.23 10.86 2.93
CA LEU A 111 27.64 11.07 3.30
C LEU A 111 28.58 10.60 2.18
N ILE A 112 28.07 9.77 1.27
CA ILE A 112 28.81 9.22 0.14
C ILE A 112 28.32 9.90 -1.14
N PRO A 113 29.18 10.62 -1.88
CA PRO A 113 28.85 11.13 -3.20
C PRO A 113 28.43 9.98 -4.10
N THR A 114 27.15 9.97 -4.49
CA THR A 114 26.57 8.91 -5.32
C THR A 114 25.83 9.57 -6.47
N GLU A 115 26.30 9.32 -7.68
CA GLU A 115 25.63 9.75 -8.91
C GLU A 115 24.97 8.55 -9.57
N TYR A 116 23.77 8.78 -10.10
CA TYR A 116 23.04 7.79 -10.88
C TYR A 116 22.84 8.31 -12.30
N PRO A 117 23.01 7.48 -13.34
CA PRO A 117 22.76 7.87 -14.71
C PRO A 117 21.32 8.38 -14.91
N SER A 118 21.19 9.52 -15.60
CA SER A 118 19.90 10.17 -15.86
C SER A 118 19.17 9.50 -17.03
N VAL A 119 18.82 8.22 -16.88
CA VAL A 119 18.12 7.45 -17.92
C VAL A 119 16.60 7.67 -17.93
N LEU A 120 16.02 8.07 -16.80
CA LEU A 120 14.58 8.33 -16.68
C LEU A 120 14.26 9.80 -16.98
N HIS A 121 13.03 10.03 -17.44
CA HIS A 121 12.48 11.36 -17.64
C HIS A 121 12.39 12.14 -16.32
N MET A 122 12.78 13.42 -16.30
CA MET A 122 12.96 14.25 -15.08
C MET A 122 11.79 14.21 -14.07
N ARG A 123 10.56 13.98 -14.54
CA ARG A 123 9.36 13.95 -13.71
C ARG A 123 9.11 12.63 -12.98
N TYR A 124 10.01 11.64 -13.11
CA TYR A 124 9.91 10.36 -12.40
C TYR A 124 9.77 10.55 -10.88
N THR A 125 10.34 11.62 -10.33
CA THR A 125 10.28 11.98 -8.90
C THR A 125 8.86 12.21 -8.37
N SER A 126 7.88 12.45 -9.26
CA SER A 126 6.47 12.63 -8.88
C SER A 126 5.70 11.32 -8.73
N ILE A 127 6.31 10.18 -9.10
CA ILE A 127 5.69 8.85 -9.02
C ILE A 127 6.07 8.21 -7.70
N ASN A 128 5.10 8.06 -6.79
CA ASN A 128 5.31 7.38 -5.53
C ASN A 128 4.02 6.65 -5.10
N LEU A 129 4.09 5.32 -5.05
CA LEU A 129 3.03 4.41 -4.62
C LEU A 129 3.26 3.84 -3.20
N ASN A 130 4.24 4.32 -2.44
CA ASN A 130 4.59 3.76 -1.14
C ASN A 130 3.42 3.76 -0.15
N LYS A 131 2.53 4.75 -0.22
CA LYS A 131 1.32 4.77 0.61
C LYS A 131 0.42 3.57 0.31
N GLU A 132 0.16 3.31 -0.96
CA GLU A 132 -0.66 2.16 -1.38
C GLU A 132 0.04 0.84 -1.08
N ILE A 133 1.36 0.77 -1.27
CA ILE A 133 2.16 -0.43 -0.98
C ILE A 133 2.08 -0.75 0.51
N TRP A 134 2.20 0.26 1.36
CA TRP A 134 2.05 0.13 2.81
C TRP A 134 0.66 -0.41 3.19
N GLU A 135 -0.40 0.20 2.65
CA GLU A 135 -1.79 -0.20 2.93
C GLU A 135 -2.09 -1.63 2.47
N VAL A 136 -1.63 -2.01 1.27
CA VAL A 136 -1.82 -3.35 0.71
C VAL A 136 -1.01 -4.39 1.48
N TYR A 137 0.23 -4.08 1.82
CA TYR A 137 1.09 -5.00 2.55
C TYR A 137 0.48 -5.36 3.92
N PHE A 138 0.20 -4.36 4.77
CA PHE A 138 -0.34 -4.62 6.10
C PHE A 138 -1.81 -5.07 6.09
N GLY A 139 -2.61 -4.54 5.16
CA GLY A 139 -4.04 -4.80 5.12
C GLY A 139 -4.43 -6.11 4.42
N LYS A 140 -3.63 -6.57 3.44
CA LYS A 140 -4.01 -7.68 2.56
C LYS A 140 -2.97 -8.78 2.47
N MET A 141 -1.68 -8.44 2.37
CA MET A 141 -0.62 -9.44 2.19
C MET A 141 -0.23 -10.10 3.52
N LEU A 142 0.21 -9.31 4.49
CA LEU A 142 0.74 -9.79 5.76
C LEU A 142 -0.20 -10.77 6.48
N PRO A 143 -1.53 -10.52 6.62
CA PRO A 143 -2.43 -11.46 7.29
C PRO A 143 -2.55 -12.82 6.60
N LYS A 144 -2.31 -12.91 5.29
CA LYS A 144 -2.30 -14.16 4.53
C LYS A 144 -0.96 -14.90 4.69
N LEU A 145 0.15 -14.17 4.82
CA LEU A 145 1.51 -14.71 4.87
C LEU A 145 1.90 -15.34 6.20
N VAL A 146 1.27 -14.93 7.31
CA VAL A 146 1.73 -15.25 8.67
C VAL A 146 0.61 -15.86 9.52
N LYS A 147 0.99 -16.62 10.55
CA LYS A 147 0.01 -17.12 11.53
C LYS A 147 -0.52 -15.98 12.40
N HIS A 148 -1.82 -15.92 12.62
CA HIS A 148 -2.38 -15.05 13.67
C HIS A 148 -1.86 -15.47 15.04
N GLY A 149 -1.56 -14.50 15.90
CA GLY A 149 -1.09 -14.73 17.26
C GLY A 149 0.05 -13.81 17.66
N LYS A 150 0.63 -14.11 18.81
CA LYS A 150 1.79 -13.43 19.39
C LYS A 150 2.82 -14.49 19.80
N ASP A 151 4.03 -14.36 19.29
CA ASP A 151 5.17 -15.19 19.72
C ASP A 151 6.26 -14.36 20.44
N GLY A 152 6.02 -13.07 20.63
CA GLY A 152 6.91 -12.14 21.34
C GLY A 152 7.98 -11.48 20.46
N HIS A 153 8.15 -11.91 19.21
CA HIS A 153 9.22 -11.42 18.33
C HIS A 153 8.83 -10.16 17.55
N ASN A 154 8.39 -9.11 18.26
CA ASN A 154 7.96 -7.85 17.64
C ASN A 154 9.09 -7.15 16.86
N GLY A 155 10.31 -7.12 17.42
CA GLY A 155 11.49 -6.52 16.78
C GLY A 155 11.88 -7.21 15.47
N PRO A 156 12.12 -8.53 15.49
CA PRO A 156 12.37 -9.30 14.27
C PRO A 156 11.23 -9.18 13.24
N SER A 157 9.97 -9.13 13.67
CA SER A 157 8.82 -8.91 12.78
C SER A 157 8.95 -7.57 12.05
N ALA A 158 9.16 -6.46 12.79
CA ALA A 158 9.33 -5.14 12.21
C ALA A 158 10.49 -5.04 11.20
N VAL A 159 11.62 -5.70 11.48
CA VAL A 159 12.77 -5.72 10.55
C VAL A 159 12.43 -6.49 9.27
N CYS A 160 11.79 -7.65 9.39
CA CYS A 160 11.35 -8.42 8.20
C CYS A 160 10.32 -7.64 7.38
N ASP A 161 9.35 -6.99 8.05
CA ASP A 161 8.34 -6.17 7.39
C ASP A 161 8.99 -5.01 6.62
N ALA A 162 9.97 -4.32 7.21
CA ALA A 162 10.70 -3.23 6.56
C ALA A 162 11.48 -3.70 5.32
N LYS A 163 12.15 -4.85 5.38
CA LYS A 163 12.84 -5.45 4.22
C LYS A 163 11.87 -5.78 3.09
N ILE A 164 10.71 -6.37 3.41
CA ILE A 164 9.69 -6.70 2.41
C ILE A 164 9.15 -5.42 1.77
N LEU A 165 8.79 -4.42 2.57
CA LEU A 165 8.28 -3.13 2.07
C LEU A 165 9.29 -2.41 1.18
N GLN A 166 10.57 -2.37 1.56
CA GLN A 166 11.63 -1.81 0.72
C GLN A 166 11.79 -2.59 -0.59
N GLY A 167 11.74 -3.93 -0.54
CA GLY A 167 11.78 -4.78 -1.72
C GLY A 167 10.60 -4.54 -2.66
N LEU A 168 9.37 -4.52 -2.11
CA LEU A 168 8.14 -4.24 -2.85
C LEU A 168 8.17 -2.84 -3.48
N SER A 169 8.59 -1.83 -2.72
CA SER A 169 8.73 -0.46 -3.23
C SER A 169 9.67 -0.42 -4.42
N LYS A 170 10.89 -0.95 -4.27
CA LYS A 170 11.85 -1.00 -5.37
C LYS A 170 11.27 -1.74 -6.57
N ARG A 171 10.73 -2.95 -6.39
CA ARG A 171 10.21 -3.79 -7.46
C ARG A 171 9.07 -3.16 -8.26
N ILE A 172 8.16 -2.46 -7.57
CA ILE A 172 7.03 -1.78 -8.18
C ILE A 172 7.53 -0.55 -8.95
N HIS A 173 8.35 0.30 -8.32
CA HIS A 173 8.85 1.54 -8.92
C HIS A 173 9.93 1.31 -9.99
N TYR A 174 10.67 0.20 -9.96
CA TYR A 174 11.61 -0.19 -11.02
C TYR A 174 10.92 -0.33 -12.38
N SER A 175 9.60 -0.51 -12.40
CA SER A 175 8.80 -0.54 -13.62
C SER A 175 8.87 0.77 -14.42
N MET A 176 9.33 1.88 -13.85
CA MET A 176 9.67 3.09 -14.61
C MET A 176 10.73 2.82 -15.70
N PHE A 177 11.74 2.01 -15.39
CA PHE A 177 12.78 1.62 -16.35
C PHE A 177 12.22 0.76 -17.47
N LEU A 178 11.29 -0.14 -17.14
CA LEU A 178 10.59 -0.96 -18.13
C LEU A 178 9.72 -0.10 -19.05
N ALA A 179 8.99 0.88 -18.51
CA ALA A 179 8.21 1.82 -19.30
C ALA A 179 9.10 2.66 -20.23
N GLU A 180 10.22 3.18 -19.73
CA GLU A 180 11.18 3.93 -20.55
C GLU A 180 11.76 3.08 -21.67
N ALA A 181 12.17 1.83 -21.39
CA ALA A 181 12.71 0.92 -22.39
C ALA A 181 11.67 0.55 -23.46
N LYS A 182 10.42 0.24 -23.05
CA LYS A 182 9.32 -0.02 -23.98
C LYS A 182 9.00 1.19 -24.85
N PHE A 183 8.95 2.39 -24.26
CA PHE A 183 8.71 3.63 -25.00
C PHE A 183 9.81 3.91 -26.02
N ARG A 184 11.09 3.78 -25.64
CA ARG A 184 12.22 4.00 -26.56
C ARG A 184 12.25 3.00 -27.71
N LYS A 185 11.82 1.76 -27.48
CA LYS A 185 11.75 0.72 -28.51
C LYS A 185 10.70 1.03 -29.56
N SER A 186 9.53 1.52 -29.15
CA SER A 186 8.40 1.80 -30.06
C SER A 186 7.59 3.03 -29.61
N PRO A 187 8.09 4.27 -29.81
CA PRO A 187 7.42 5.48 -29.34
C PRO A 187 6.01 5.64 -29.93
N ASP A 188 5.89 5.40 -31.24
CA ASP A 188 4.66 5.59 -32.04
C ASP A 188 3.44 4.84 -31.45
N ILE A 189 3.67 3.69 -30.82
CA ILE A 189 2.63 2.87 -30.19
C ILE A 189 1.96 3.64 -29.04
N TYR A 190 2.76 4.34 -28.24
CA TYR A 190 2.30 5.00 -27.01
C TYR A 190 1.93 6.46 -27.21
N GLU A 191 2.47 7.13 -28.23
CA GLU A 191 2.32 8.58 -28.43
C GLU A 191 0.87 9.06 -28.40
N SER A 192 -0.05 8.40 -29.11
CA SER A 192 -1.44 8.83 -29.15
C SER A 192 -2.10 8.78 -27.77
N ALA A 193 -1.88 7.69 -27.02
CA ALA A 193 -2.42 7.52 -25.68
C ALA A 193 -1.80 8.49 -24.66
N ILE A 194 -0.52 8.81 -24.83
CA ILE A 194 0.22 9.80 -24.02
C ILE A 194 -0.34 11.20 -24.28
N LYS A 195 -0.51 11.60 -25.55
CA LYS A 195 -1.07 12.90 -25.96
C LYS A 195 -2.52 13.07 -25.51
N GLU A 196 -3.34 12.03 -25.64
CA GLU A 196 -4.74 12.00 -25.21
C GLU A 196 -4.91 11.89 -23.69
N GLN A 197 -3.83 11.66 -22.94
CA GLN A 197 -3.86 11.40 -21.49
C GLN A 197 -4.82 10.25 -21.12
N ASP A 198 -4.77 9.17 -21.91
CA ASP A 198 -5.67 8.01 -21.76
C ASP A 198 -4.97 6.83 -21.04
N PRO A 199 -5.14 6.68 -19.71
CA PRO A 199 -4.54 5.59 -18.96
C PRO A 199 -5.10 4.21 -19.32
N GLU A 200 -6.34 4.11 -19.81
CA GLU A 200 -6.93 2.82 -20.17
C GLU A 200 -6.38 2.32 -21.51
N LYS A 201 -6.18 3.24 -22.46
CA LYS A 201 -5.50 2.95 -23.73
C LYS A 201 -4.05 2.53 -23.47
N LEU A 202 -3.31 3.25 -22.62
CA LEU A 202 -1.97 2.84 -22.19
C LEU A 202 -1.96 1.46 -21.54
N ARG A 203 -2.92 1.17 -20.66
CA ARG A 203 -3.04 -0.15 -20.01
C ARG A 203 -3.25 -1.27 -21.02
N LYS A 204 -4.00 -1.05 -22.10
CA LYS A 204 -4.20 -2.04 -23.17
C LYS A 204 -2.91 -2.25 -23.97
N LEU A 205 -2.26 -1.17 -24.40
CA LEU A 205 -1.01 -1.20 -25.15
C LEU A 205 0.12 -1.89 -24.36
N LEU A 206 0.19 -1.65 -23.04
CA LEU A 206 1.19 -2.27 -22.18
C LEU A 206 0.93 -3.75 -21.88
N LYS A 207 -0.33 -4.20 -22.01
CA LYS A 207 -0.75 -5.59 -21.81
C LYS A 207 -0.56 -6.47 -23.05
N ASP A 208 -0.19 -5.91 -24.20
CA ASP A 208 -0.24 -6.66 -25.45
C ASP A 208 0.72 -7.87 -25.42
N PRO A 209 0.24 -9.07 -25.76
CA PRO A 209 0.94 -10.33 -25.56
C PRO A 209 2.09 -10.59 -26.54
N GLU A 210 2.34 -9.69 -27.51
CA GLU A 210 3.43 -9.84 -28.47
C GLU A 210 4.82 -9.86 -27.81
N ASP A 211 4.95 -9.35 -26.58
CA ASP A 211 6.27 -9.21 -25.96
C ASP A 211 6.88 -10.55 -25.52
N GLY A 212 6.11 -11.65 -25.35
CA GLY A 212 6.58 -13.01 -24.99
C GLY A 212 7.33 -13.16 -23.65
N ASP A 213 8.03 -12.12 -23.23
CA ASP A 213 8.95 -11.99 -22.12
C ASP A 213 8.20 -11.80 -20.81
N GLU A 214 7.03 -11.16 -20.80
CA GLU A 214 6.17 -11.09 -19.61
C GLU A 214 5.61 -12.46 -19.23
N PHE A 215 5.14 -13.22 -20.22
CA PHE A 215 4.70 -14.60 -20.00
C PHE A 215 5.85 -15.51 -19.53
N LYS A 216 7.03 -15.43 -20.18
CA LYS A 216 8.23 -16.17 -19.75
C LYS A 216 8.63 -15.79 -18.32
N ARG A 217 8.63 -14.50 -17.98
CA ARG A 217 8.93 -14.01 -16.62
C ARG A 217 7.95 -14.55 -15.60
N GLN A 218 6.63 -14.50 -15.87
CA GLN A 218 5.65 -15.01 -14.93
C GLN A 218 5.78 -16.52 -14.71
N LYS A 219 6.11 -17.28 -15.76
CA LYS A 219 6.41 -18.71 -15.66
C LYS A 219 7.69 -18.98 -14.86
N GLN A 220 8.75 -18.21 -15.10
CA GLN A 220 10.00 -18.32 -14.35
C GLN A 220 9.80 -17.98 -12.88
N PHE A 221 9.14 -16.86 -12.57
CA PHE A 221 8.80 -16.45 -11.21
C PHE A 221 8.04 -17.55 -10.44
N ARG A 222 7.04 -18.17 -11.06
CA ARG A 222 6.32 -19.31 -10.46
C ARG A 222 7.26 -20.47 -10.12
N THR A 223 8.24 -20.74 -10.96
CA THR A 223 9.24 -21.79 -10.75
C THR A 223 10.20 -21.42 -9.61
N ASP A 224 10.67 -20.17 -9.60
CA ASP A 224 11.59 -19.65 -8.58
C ASP A 224 10.96 -19.64 -7.19
N VAL A 225 9.68 -19.22 -7.07
CA VAL A 225 8.94 -19.26 -5.81
C VAL A 225 8.89 -20.68 -5.25
N CYS A 226 8.57 -21.67 -6.09
CA CYS A 226 8.58 -23.07 -5.68
C CYS A 226 9.98 -23.49 -5.19
N GLN A 227 11.03 -23.15 -5.94
CA GLN A 227 12.40 -23.53 -5.60
C GLN A 227 12.87 -22.92 -4.27
N VAL A 228 12.61 -21.63 -4.06
CA VAL A 228 12.99 -20.92 -2.82
C VAL A 228 12.28 -21.53 -1.62
N LEU A 229 10.98 -21.84 -1.73
CA LEU A 229 10.21 -22.46 -0.66
C LEU A 229 10.65 -23.89 -0.36
N MET A 230 11.00 -24.67 -1.39
CA MET A 230 11.56 -26.02 -1.23
C MET A 230 12.93 -25.97 -0.53
N ASN A 231 13.83 -25.08 -0.96
CA ASN A 231 15.18 -24.95 -0.40
C ASN A 231 15.18 -24.42 1.04
N SER A 232 14.20 -23.61 1.41
CA SER A 232 14.12 -22.99 2.74
C SER A 232 13.64 -23.97 3.83
N GLY A 233 13.38 -25.23 3.51
CA GLY A 233 12.90 -26.22 4.48
C GLY A 233 11.50 -25.90 5.03
N ALA A 234 10.76 -24.96 4.41
CA ALA A 234 9.39 -24.59 4.78
C ALA A 234 8.43 -25.80 4.69
N SER A 235 8.81 -26.83 3.92
CA SER A 235 8.15 -28.14 3.86
C SER A 235 8.23 -28.95 5.17
N MET A 236 9.28 -28.77 6.00
CA MET A 236 9.61 -29.73 7.06
C MET A 236 9.73 -29.20 8.49
N SER A 237 9.61 -27.90 8.78
CA SER A 237 9.47 -27.47 10.19
C SER A 237 8.84 -26.08 10.38
N SER A 238 7.80 -26.06 11.22
CA SER A 238 7.16 -24.92 11.90
C SER A 238 6.06 -24.10 11.20
N ASN A 239 5.97 -23.99 9.86
CA ASN A 239 4.85 -23.27 9.25
C ASN A 239 4.28 -23.86 7.92
N PRO A 240 3.44 -24.91 7.98
CA PRO A 240 2.87 -25.59 6.80
C PRO A 240 1.84 -24.76 5.99
N LYS A 241 1.78 -23.44 6.19
CA LYS A 241 0.77 -22.54 5.59
C LYS A 241 1.28 -21.70 4.42
N LEU A 242 2.57 -21.43 4.31
CA LEU A 242 3.09 -20.63 3.20
C LEU A 242 3.21 -21.50 1.95
N LYS A 243 2.14 -21.55 1.17
CA LYS A 243 2.11 -22.29 -0.10
C LYS A 243 2.69 -21.46 -1.23
N PRO A 244 3.44 -22.05 -2.18
CA PRO A 244 3.94 -21.34 -3.37
C PRO A 244 2.83 -20.60 -4.11
N GLU A 245 1.66 -21.23 -4.28
CA GLU A 245 0.52 -20.67 -5.00
C GLU A 245 0.02 -19.38 -4.34
N MET A 246 0.03 -19.32 -3.00
CA MET A 246 -0.39 -18.13 -2.27
C MET A 246 0.56 -16.95 -2.52
N VAL A 247 1.87 -17.19 -2.54
CA VAL A 247 2.85 -16.11 -2.81
C VAL A 247 2.67 -15.60 -4.23
N VAL A 248 2.48 -16.51 -5.19
CA VAL A 248 2.22 -16.15 -6.60
C VAL A 248 0.93 -15.33 -6.73
N GLU A 249 -0.16 -15.78 -6.09
CA GLU A 249 -1.44 -15.06 -6.09
C GLU A 249 -1.31 -13.65 -5.53
N LEU A 250 -0.56 -13.45 -4.45
CA LEU A 250 -0.32 -12.13 -3.88
C LEU A 250 0.44 -11.20 -4.85
N PHE A 251 1.40 -11.74 -5.60
CA PHE A 251 2.10 -10.97 -6.63
C PHE A 251 1.17 -10.62 -7.80
N ASP A 252 0.43 -11.59 -8.32
CA ASP A 252 -0.52 -11.41 -9.41
C ASP A 252 -1.66 -10.43 -9.03
N GLU A 253 -2.13 -10.46 -7.78
CA GLU A 253 -3.22 -9.61 -7.27
C GLU A 253 -2.76 -8.18 -6.95
N PHE A 254 -1.54 -8.01 -6.45
CA PHE A 254 -1.09 -6.72 -5.89
C PHE A 254 0.17 -6.16 -6.55
N VAL A 255 1.25 -6.92 -6.64
CA VAL A 255 2.55 -6.41 -7.08
C VAL A 255 2.54 -6.07 -8.57
N ILE A 256 2.07 -7.00 -9.40
CA ILE A 256 2.03 -6.82 -10.87
C ILE A 256 1.09 -5.68 -11.29
N PRO A 257 -0.15 -5.57 -10.75
CA PRO A 257 -1.02 -4.44 -11.08
C PRO A 257 -0.45 -3.07 -10.65
N MET A 258 0.23 -2.99 -9.50
CA MET A 258 0.86 -1.74 -9.06
C MET A 258 2.09 -1.38 -9.90
N ALA A 259 2.88 -2.37 -10.30
CA ALA A 259 3.97 -2.19 -11.27
C ALA A 259 3.46 -1.67 -12.62
N MET A 260 2.33 -2.19 -13.10
CA MET A 260 1.65 -1.69 -14.31
C MET A 260 1.16 -0.24 -14.13
N GLU A 261 0.64 0.10 -12.95
CA GLU A 261 0.21 1.46 -12.64
C GLU A 261 1.39 2.46 -12.66
N VAL A 262 2.56 2.06 -12.15
CA VAL A 262 3.80 2.87 -12.28
C VAL A 262 4.15 3.11 -13.75
N GLN A 263 4.08 2.09 -14.61
CA GLN A 263 4.37 2.24 -16.03
C GLN A 263 3.43 3.25 -16.69
N ILE A 264 2.13 3.17 -16.40
CA ILE A 264 1.13 4.09 -16.94
C ILE A 264 1.39 5.52 -16.47
N GLN A 265 1.61 5.74 -15.17
CA GLN A 265 1.90 7.07 -14.64
C GLN A 265 3.19 7.65 -15.25
N TYR A 266 4.23 6.82 -15.40
CA TYR A 266 5.47 7.22 -16.03
C TYR A 266 5.29 7.68 -17.48
N LEU A 267 4.58 6.90 -18.30
CA LEU A 267 4.32 7.25 -19.70
C LEU A 267 3.46 8.50 -19.84
N LEU A 268 2.44 8.68 -19.00
CA LEU A 268 1.61 9.90 -19.00
C LEU A 268 2.43 11.16 -18.72
N PHE A 269 3.46 11.06 -17.88
CA PHE A 269 4.36 12.19 -17.60
C PHE A 269 5.29 12.55 -18.76
N LYS A 270 5.53 11.65 -19.72
CA LYS A 270 6.33 11.98 -20.92
C LYS A 270 5.61 12.95 -21.87
N ALA A 271 4.29 13.09 -21.80
CA ALA A 271 3.52 14.00 -22.67
C ALA A 271 3.78 15.49 -22.43
N HIS A 272 4.25 15.84 -21.22
CA HIS A 272 4.11 17.19 -20.71
C HIS A 272 5.26 18.15 -21.07
N ASP A 273 6.20 17.75 -21.94
CA ASP A 273 7.26 18.63 -22.42
C ASP A 273 6.86 19.43 -23.67
N ASP A 274 5.73 19.10 -24.32
CA ASP A 274 5.24 19.86 -25.48
C ASP A 274 4.27 21.01 -25.14
N ASN A 275 3.82 21.18 -23.89
CA ASN A 275 2.88 22.27 -23.53
C ASN A 275 3.01 22.77 -22.08
N VAL A 276 3.25 24.08 -21.94
CA VAL A 276 3.50 24.83 -20.68
C VAL A 276 2.26 24.97 -19.77
N ALA A 277 1.10 24.39 -20.09
CA ALA A 277 -0.17 24.63 -19.39
C ALA A 277 -0.53 23.64 -18.24
N SER A 278 0.45 23.16 -17.46
CA SER A 278 0.25 21.94 -16.66
C SER A 278 -0.15 22.08 -15.18
N ALA A 279 -0.32 23.27 -14.59
CA ALA A 279 -0.65 23.36 -13.15
C ALA A 279 -2.10 22.95 -12.81
N HIS A 280 -3.08 23.28 -13.65
CA HIS A 280 -4.49 22.97 -13.42
C HIS A 280 -4.85 21.53 -13.84
N ALA A 281 -4.11 20.97 -14.81
CA ALA A 281 -4.19 19.57 -15.19
C ALA A 281 -3.70 18.65 -14.04
N ARG A 282 -2.65 19.05 -13.29
CA ARG A 282 -2.11 18.33 -12.12
C ARG A 282 -3.19 18.03 -11.08
N GLU A 283 -3.97 19.03 -10.70
CA GLU A 283 -4.99 18.93 -9.66
C GLU A 283 -6.17 18.06 -10.14
N THR A 284 -6.55 18.22 -11.40
CA THR A 284 -7.66 17.46 -12.00
C THR A 284 -7.33 15.97 -12.19
N LEU A 285 -6.09 15.63 -12.56
CA LEU A 285 -5.63 14.23 -12.71
C LEU A 285 -5.42 13.56 -11.36
N GLN A 286 -4.82 14.23 -10.37
CA GLN A 286 -4.72 13.69 -9.01
C GLN A 286 -6.11 13.45 -8.41
N LEU A 287 -7.06 14.37 -8.59
CA LEU A 287 -8.44 14.20 -8.11
C LEU A 287 -9.19 13.08 -8.85
N LYS A 288 -9.00 12.91 -10.17
CA LYS A 288 -9.61 11.81 -10.94
C LYS A 288 -8.99 10.46 -10.60
N ALA A 289 -7.67 10.39 -10.39
CA ALA A 289 -6.98 9.19 -9.94
C ALA A 289 -7.38 8.82 -8.51
N LEU A 290 -7.53 9.79 -7.60
CA LEU A 290 -8.06 9.60 -6.24
C LEU A 290 -9.53 9.16 -6.24
N SER A 291 -10.34 9.68 -7.16
CA SER A 291 -11.75 9.30 -7.36
C SER A 291 -11.90 7.84 -7.82
N LYS A 292 -11.16 7.43 -8.87
CA LYS A 292 -11.11 6.02 -9.31
C LYS A 292 -10.45 5.11 -8.24
N ARG A 293 -9.44 5.58 -7.50
CA ARG A 293 -8.83 4.87 -6.33
C ARG A 293 -9.86 4.56 -5.25
N LYS A 294 -10.72 5.51 -4.90
CA LYS A 294 -11.84 5.27 -3.96
C LYS A 294 -12.79 4.20 -4.49
N GLN A 295 -13.12 4.23 -5.78
CA GLN A 295 -13.99 3.22 -6.41
C GLN A 295 -13.38 1.80 -6.38
N TRP A 296 -12.07 1.68 -6.56
CA TRP A 296 -11.36 0.39 -6.51
C TRP A 296 -11.26 -0.15 -5.07
N LEU A 297 -10.95 0.71 -4.09
CA LEU A 297 -10.95 0.35 -2.66
C LEU A 297 -12.35 -0.04 -2.15
N VAL A 298 -13.40 0.57 -2.68
CA VAL A 298 -14.81 0.20 -2.39
C VAL A 298 -15.16 -1.17 -2.99
N LYS A 299 -14.69 -1.50 -4.20
CA LYS A 299 -14.86 -2.83 -4.81
C LYS A 299 -14.07 -3.94 -4.10
N ALA A 300 -12.93 -3.60 -3.48
CA ALA A 300 -12.09 -4.56 -2.76
C ALA A 300 -12.62 -4.94 -1.37
N GLY A 301 -13.69 -4.28 -0.88
CA GLY A 301 -14.30 -4.53 0.43
C GLY A 301 -13.42 -4.08 1.61
N PRO A 302 -13.87 -3.16 2.49
CA PRO A 302 -13.06 -2.73 3.62
C PRO A 302 -13.17 -3.71 4.81
N PRO A 303 -12.09 -3.91 5.61
CA PRO A 303 -12.13 -4.57 6.93
C PRO A 303 -12.88 -3.76 8.02
N VAL A 304 -13.67 -2.74 7.65
CA VAL A 304 -14.05 -1.64 8.56
C VAL A 304 -15.57 -1.51 8.73
N ALA A 305 -16.38 -2.33 8.05
CA ALA A 305 -17.84 -2.34 8.21
C ALA A 305 -18.31 -2.73 9.64
N TRP A 306 -17.45 -3.38 10.42
CA TRP A 306 -17.72 -3.67 11.83
C TRP A 306 -17.52 -2.47 12.75
N THR A 307 -16.55 -1.60 12.46
CA THR A 307 -16.24 -0.46 13.35
C THR A 307 -17.31 0.63 13.30
N ALA A 308 -17.90 0.93 12.15
CA ALA A 308 -18.98 1.91 12.05
C ALA A 308 -20.26 1.42 12.75
N LYS A 309 -20.58 0.12 12.65
CA LYS A 309 -21.71 -0.50 13.36
C LYS A 309 -21.45 -0.56 14.87
N ILE A 310 -20.25 -0.92 15.31
CA ILE A 310 -19.86 -0.97 16.73
C ILE A 310 -19.84 0.44 17.33
N VAL A 311 -19.28 1.43 16.64
CA VAL A 311 -19.27 2.84 17.08
C VAL A 311 -20.69 3.40 17.14
N GLY A 312 -21.54 3.08 16.15
CA GLY A 312 -22.97 3.44 16.19
C GLY A 312 -23.70 2.84 17.40
N VAL A 313 -23.47 1.56 17.70
CA VAL A 313 -24.03 0.89 18.88
C VAL A 313 -23.46 1.48 20.18
N LEU A 314 -22.16 1.76 20.24
CA LEU A 314 -21.52 2.32 21.44
C LEU A 314 -22.01 3.73 21.75
N VAL A 315 -22.12 4.59 20.72
CA VAL A 315 -22.68 5.94 20.85
C VAL A 315 -24.15 5.88 21.28
N THR A 316 -24.93 4.95 20.72
CA THR A 316 -26.33 4.74 21.12
C THR A 316 -26.44 4.30 22.58
N CYS A 317 -25.60 3.36 23.02
CA CYS A 317 -25.56 2.92 24.42
C CYS A 317 -25.17 4.05 25.38
N ILE A 318 -24.19 4.88 25.02
CA ILE A 318 -23.77 6.04 25.82
C ILE A 318 -24.90 7.06 25.93
N VAL A 319 -25.61 7.35 24.83
CA VAL A 319 -26.76 8.27 24.82
C VAL A 319 -27.89 7.71 25.69
N LEU A 320 -28.16 6.40 25.65
CA LEU A 320 -29.19 5.77 26.49
C LEU A 320 -28.84 5.80 27.99
N VAL A 321 -27.57 5.59 28.35
CA VAL A 321 -27.10 5.66 29.75
C VAL A 321 -27.13 7.09 30.29
N LEU A 322 -26.73 8.06 29.48
CA LEU A 322 -26.83 9.48 29.84
C LEU A 322 -28.31 9.91 29.96
N ARG A 323 -29.18 9.43 29.07
CA ARG A 323 -30.63 9.65 29.11
C ARG A 323 -31.29 9.09 30.38
N HIS A 324 -30.92 7.88 30.81
CA HIS A 324 -31.43 7.30 32.06
C HIS A 324 -30.98 8.12 33.28
N LYS A 325 -29.73 8.57 33.33
CA LYS A 325 -29.25 9.40 34.45
C LYS A 325 -29.92 10.78 34.50
N VAL A 326 -30.18 11.40 33.35
CA VAL A 326 -30.85 12.70 33.28
C VAL A 326 -32.33 12.57 33.67
N LEU A 327 -33.05 11.56 33.18
CA LEU A 327 -34.44 11.30 33.59
C LEU A 327 -34.55 10.95 35.07
N ASP A 328 -33.64 10.12 35.60
CA ASP A 328 -33.61 9.75 37.03
C ASP A 328 -33.30 10.97 37.92
N MET A 329 -32.44 11.89 37.47
CA MET A 329 -32.19 13.17 38.16
C MET A 329 -33.41 14.11 38.11
N LEU A 330 -34.12 14.18 36.98
CA LEU A 330 -35.29 15.05 36.82
C LEU A 330 -36.49 14.53 37.62
N MET A 331 -36.69 13.22 37.67
CA MET A 331 -37.70 12.55 38.50
C MET A 331 -37.42 12.73 39.99
N LYS A 332 -36.16 12.57 40.44
CA LYS A 332 -35.75 12.78 41.85
C LYS A 332 -35.89 14.23 42.32
N LYS A 333 -35.84 15.21 41.40
CA LYS A 333 -36.01 16.63 41.73
C LYS A 333 -37.47 17.09 41.72
N GLY A 334 -38.43 16.22 41.38
CA GLY A 334 -39.86 16.55 41.45
C GLY A 334 -40.33 17.64 40.47
N VAL A 335 -39.53 17.94 39.44
CA VAL A 335 -39.82 18.98 38.44
C VAL A 335 -40.03 18.31 37.09
N VAL A 336 -41.25 17.84 36.81
CA VAL A 336 -41.61 17.41 35.46
C VAL A 336 -43.03 17.86 35.15
N SER A 337 -43.17 18.85 34.27
CA SER A 337 -44.46 19.23 33.68
C SER A 337 -44.87 18.19 32.61
N GLN A 338 -46.16 18.07 32.32
CA GLN A 338 -46.70 17.19 31.27
C GLN A 338 -45.99 17.37 29.92
N GLU A 339 -45.59 18.60 29.58
CA GLU A 339 -44.87 18.95 28.36
C GLU A 339 -43.48 18.29 28.27
N THR A 340 -42.82 18.09 29.42
CA THR A 340 -41.50 17.44 29.49
C THR A 340 -41.63 15.93 29.24
N VAL A 341 -42.73 15.33 29.73
CA VAL A 341 -43.06 13.92 29.47
C VAL A 341 -43.43 13.71 28.01
N ILE A 342 -44.21 14.62 27.42
CA ILE A 342 -44.59 14.58 26.00
C ILE A 342 -43.35 14.73 25.12
N ALA A 343 -42.47 15.70 25.39
CA ALA A 343 -41.22 15.87 24.65
C ALA A 343 -40.32 14.61 24.74
N ALA A 344 -40.26 13.96 25.91
CA ALA A 344 -39.50 12.73 26.10
C ALA A 344 -40.09 11.54 25.33
N LEU A 345 -41.41 11.45 25.22
CA LEU A 345 -42.13 10.43 24.44
C LEU A 345 -41.98 10.66 22.93
N THR A 346 -42.10 11.90 22.46
CA THR A 346 -41.90 12.26 21.04
C THR A 346 -40.47 11.94 20.59
N MET A 347 -39.48 12.25 21.44
CA MET A 347 -38.08 11.88 21.18
C MET A 347 -37.85 10.36 21.21
N PHE A 348 -38.60 9.60 22.02
CA PHE A 348 -38.54 8.14 22.04
C PHE A 348 -39.05 7.52 20.74
N LEU A 349 -40.18 8.02 20.22
CA LEU A 349 -40.76 7.57 18.95
C LEU A 349 -39.85 7.89 17.76
N LEU A 350 -39.26 9.10 17.73
CA LEU A 350 -38.26 9.50 16.73
C LEU A 350 -37.07 8.54 16.67
N THR A 351 -36.56 8.16 17.85
CA THR A 351 -35.37 7.31 17.95
C THR A 351 -35.65 5.91 17.39
N LYS A 352 -36.87 5.39 17.60
CA LYS A 352 -37.31 4.08 17.09
C LYS A 352 -37.41 4.06 15.56
N GLU A 353 -38.01 5.10 14.96
CA GLU A 353 -38.14 5.20 13.50
C GLU A 353 -36.78 5.34 12.80
N ILE A 354 -35.87 6.12 13.37
CA ILE A 354 -34.49 6.26 12.87
C ILE A 354 -33.77 4.90 12.92
N LEU A 355 -33.94 4.14 14.01
CA LEU A 355 -33.37 2.78 14.15
C LEU A 355 -33.95 1.77 13.16
N GLU A 356 -35.25 1.84 12.84
CA GLU A 356 -35.87 1.00 11.82
C GLU A 356 -35.44 1.38 10.40
N ALA A 357 -35.28 2.69 10.11
CA ALA A 357 -34.76 3.18 8.84
C ALA A 357 -33.30 2.75 8.62
N LEU A 358 -32.47 2.79 9.67
CA LEU A 358 -31.09 2.30 9.66
C LEU A 358 -31.01 0.77 9.45
N LYS A 359 -31.94 -0.01 10.02
CA LYS A 359 -32.04 -1.46 9.76
C LYS A 359 -32.38 -1.79 8.30
N LYS A 360 -33.12 -0.92 7.59
CA LYS A 360 -33.55 -1.11 6.21
C LYS A 360 -32.58 -0.54 5.16
N GLY A 361 -31.47 0.07 5.57
CA GLY A 361 -30.39 0.50 4.66
C GLY A 361 -30.74 1.66 3.72
N LYS A 362 -31.75 2.49 4.04
CA LYS A 362 -32.05 3.69 3.25
C LYS A 362 -31.02 4.78 3.49
N GLU A 363 -30.69 5.53 2.42
CA GLU A 363 -29.70 6.60 2.45
C GLU A 363 -30.11 7.73 3.42
N TYR A 364 -29.25 7.96 4.40
CA TYR A 364 -29.37 8.92 5.51
C TYR A 364 -29.83 10.34 5.09
N MET A 365 -29.52 10.75 3.85
CA MET A 365 -29.79 12.09 3.31
C MET A 365 -31.25 12.33 2.88
N GLU A 366 -32.04 11.28 2.62
CA GLU A 366 -33.46 11.45 2.31
C GLU A 366 -34.30 11.65 3.57
N LEU A 367 -33.93 10.97 4.66
CA LEU A 367 -34.61 11.11 5.96
C LEU A 367 -34.41 12.53 6.52
N ILE A 368 -33.21 13.08 6.38
CA ILE A 368 -32.91 14.47 6.77
C ILE A 368 -33.68 15.46 5.91
N ARG A 369 -33.79 15.24 4.59
CA ARG A 369 -34.57 16.12 3.70
C ARG A 369 -36.07 16.08 3.99
N PHE A 370 -36.62 14.91 4.32
CA PHE A 370 -38.00 14.79 4.78
C PHE A 370 -38.22 15.56 6.08
N TYR A 371 -37.28 15.46 7.02
CA TYR A 371 -37.37 16.13 8.32
C TYR A 371 -37.26 17.65 8.23
N VAL A 372 -36.32 18.17 7.43
CA VAL A 372 -36.19 19.61 7.18
C VAL A 372 -37.48 20.16 6.57
N LYS A 373 -38.09 19.44 5.61
CA LYS A 373 -39.38 19.82 5.03
C LYS A 373 -40.56 19.72 5.99
N PHE A 374 -40.54 18.77 6.92
CA PHE A 374 -41.59 18.64 7.94
C PHE A 374 -41.51 19.80 8.94
N TRP A 375 -40.30 20.20 9.35
CA TRP A 375 -40.07 21.30 10.28
C TRP A 375 -40.26 22.69 9.68
N GLU A 376 -40.03 22.85 8.37
CA GLU A 376 -40.34 24.11 7.65
C GLU A 376 -41.84 24.33 7.43
N ARG A 377 -42.68 23.30 7.62
CA ARG A 377 -44.13 23.37 7.39
C ARG A 377 -44.95 23.69 8.65
N ASP A 378 -44.31 23.61 9.82
CA ASP A 378 -44.87 23.91 11.15
C ASP A 378 -44.38 25.26 11.71
N LYS A 379 -43.70 26.07 10.89
CA LYS A 379 -43.54 27.52 11.07
C LYS A 379 -44.56 28.24 10.21
#